data_AF-A0A258YKT1-F1
#
_entry.id   AF-A0A258YKT1-F1
#
_cell.length_a   1.000
_cell.length_b   1.000
_cell.length_c   1.000
_cell.angle_alpha   90.00
_cell.angle_beta   90.00
_cell.angle_gamma   90.00
#
_symmetry.space_group_name_H-M   'P 1'
#
loop_
_entity.id
_entity.type
_entity.pdbx_description
1 polymer ?
#
loop_
_entity_poly.entity_id
_entity_poly.type
_entity_poly.pdbx_seq_one_letter_code
_entity_poly.pdbx_strand_id
1 'polypeptide(L)'
;MKKNIFYSLLILLLIPAVGCAKKSTTPVVGEVKASAYTPDIPVLKGLATNAILRVNIFIPSDNTPQTFSGINCSINTSAINDIDNIALYQTSAEPFSTNTPLANSKPTSANFNVPITLKLAPGLHFIWLSVTLKNDASIDGNVELRATELMQSNGKKLTISQPAGNYAKLKGVAVRKAGDDNVNTYRIPGIVATNKGTLLSVYDIRYKNSADLPGNIDVGLSRSTDSGKTWQPMKIIMD
;
A
#
# COMPACT_ATOMS: atom_id res chain seq x y z
N MET A 1 72.92 -67.20 -20.62
CA MET A 1 71.84 -66.43 -21.26
C MET A 1 70.73 -66.24 -20.22
N LYS A 2 70.36 -64.98 -19.98
CA LYS A 2 69.59 -64.51 -18.81
C LYS A 2 68.10 -64.85 -18.93
N LYS A 3 67.50 -65.36 -17.85
CA LYS A 3 66.05 -65.45 -17.61
C LYS A 3 65.60 -64.15 -16.95
N ASN A 4 64.69 -63.40 -17.58
CA ASN A 4 64.07 -62.22 -16.97
C ASN A 4 62.66 -62.58 -16.51
N ILE A 5 62.46 -62.56 -15.19
CA ILE A 5 61.18 -62.66 -14.49
C ILE A 5 60.60 -61.26 -14.36
N PHE A 6 59.38 -61.05 -14.83
CA PHE A 6 58.61 -59.81 -14.65
C PHE A 6 58.11 -59.71 -13.21
N TYR A 7 58.54 -58.70 -12.48
CA TYR A 7 57.88 -58.24 -11.25
C TYR A 7 57.06 -56.98 -11.57
N SER A 8 55.74 -57.08 -11.41
CA SER A 8 54.82 -55.94 -11.47
C SER A 8 54.90 -55.17 -10.15
N LEU A 9 55.50 -53.99 -10.18
CA LEU A 9 55.63 -53.10 -9.02
C LEU A 9 54.33 -52.30 -8.84
N LEU A 10 53.61 -52.55 -7.76
CA LEU A 10 52.40 -51.82 -7.38
C LEU A 10 52.80 -50.47 -6.77
N ILE A 11 52.64 -49.36 -7.51
CA ILE A 11 52.82 -48.00 -6.99
C ILE A 11 51.52 -47.54 -6.36
N LEU A 12 51.51 -47.44 -5.03
CA LEU A 12 50.43 -46.85 -4.24
C LEU A 12 50.65 -45.32 -4.21
N LEU A 13 49.93 -44.57 -5.07
CA LEU A 13 49.92 -43.11 -5.05
C LEU A 13 48.99 -42.62 -3.93
N LEU A 14 49.57 -42.10 -2.84
CA LEU A 14 48.84 -41.29 -1.86
C LEU A 14 48.46 -39.95 -2.51
N ILE A 15 47.16 -39.76 -2.78
CA ILE A 15 46.60 -38.45 -3.13
C ILE A 15 46.31 -37.70 -1.82
N PRO A 16 46.89 -36.52 -1.58
CA PRO A 16 46.45 -35.68 -0.48
C PRO A 16 45.04 -35.16 -0.83
N ALA A 17 44.05 -35.60 -0.06
CA ALA A 17 42.72 -35.00 -0.08
C ALA A 17 42.84 -33.57 0.46
N VAL A 18 43.11 -32.62 -0.44
CA VAL A 18 42.89 -31.20 -0.17
C VAL A 18 41.38 -31.03 -0.03
N GLY A 19 40.91 -31.11 1.21
CA GLY A 19 39.57 -30.73 1.56
C GLY A 19 39.39 -29.27 1.19
N CYS A 20 38.71 -29.01 0.07
CA CYS A 20 37.94 -27.79 -0.07
C CYS A 20 36.89 -27.82 1.04
N ALA A 21 37.25 -27.26 2.20
CA ALA A 21 36.28 -26.81 3.18
C ALA A 21 35.43 -25.77 2.44
N LYS A 22 34.30 -26.21 1.88
CA LYS A 22 33.18 -25.30 1.60
C LYS A 22 33.03 -24.53 2.90
N LYS A 23 33.16 -23.19 2.84
CA LYS A 23 32.74 -22.33 3.93
C LYS A 23 31.35 -22.82 4.30
N SER A 24 31.26 -23.47 5.46
CA SER A 24 30.00 -23.84 6.07
C SER A 24 29.37 -22.50 6.43
N THR A 25 28.58 -21.96 5.51
CA THR A 25 27.60 -20.96 5.88
C THR A 25 26.65 -21.72 6.79
N THR A 26 26.84 -21.51 8.08
CA THR A 26 25.80 -21.76 9.09
C THR A 26 24.44 -21.41 8.49
N PRO A 27 23.38 -22.19 8.74
CA PRO A 27 22.06 -21.87 8.22
C PRO A 27 21.73 -20.42 8.61
N VAL A 28 21.36 -19.55 7.66
CA VAL A 28 20.84 -18.21 8.00
C VAL A 28 19.49 -18.44 8.65
N VAL A 29 19.48 -18.56 9.97
CA VAL A 29 18.25 -18.73 10.74
C VAL A 29 17.44 -17.45 10.60
N GLY A 30 16.19 -17.63 10.16
CA GLY A 30 15.13 -16.63 10.18
C GLY A 30 15.52 -15.20 9.76
N GLU A 31 15.78 -14.93 8.49
CA GLU A 31 15.92 -13.54 8.05
C GLU A 31 14.60 -12.76 8.18
N VAL A 32 14.68 -11.53 8.71
CA VAL A 32 13.55 -10.58 8.72
C VAL A 32 13.23 -10.21 7.27
N LYS A 33 11.95 -10.32 6.88
CA LYS A 33 11.50 -10.03 5.51
C LYS A 33 10.46 -8.92 5.49
N ALA A 34 10.52 -8.08 4.46
CA ALA A 34 9.47 -7.11 4.20
C ALA A 34 9.00 -7.19 2.74
N SER A 35 7.69 -7.02 2.52
CA SER A 35 7.10 -6.96 1.18
C SER A 35 5.97 -5.94 1.13
N ALA A 36 5.83 -5.29 -0.02
CA ALA A 36 4.69 -4.45 -0.32
C ALA A 36 3.50 -5.26 -0.83
N TYR A 37 2.30 -4.78 -0.50
CA TYR A 37 1.03 -5.17 -1.09
C TYR A 37 0.26 -3.91 -1.45
N THR A 38 -0.40 -3.90 -2.61
CA THR A 38 -1.17 -2.74 -3.07
C THR A 38 -2.55 -3.20 -3.56
N PRO A 39 -3.66 -2.73 -2.94
CA PRO A 39 -5.00 -3.08 -3.40
C PRO A 39 -5.40 -2.31 -4.66
N ASP A 40 -6.24 -2.89 -5.52
CA ASP A 40 -6.76 -2.24 -6.73
C ASP A 40 -7.94 -1.32 -6.40
N ILE A 41 -7.62 -0.14 -5.86
CA ILE A 41 -8.59 0.90 -5.48
C ILE A 41 -8.14 2.27 -6.00
N PRO A 42 -9.09 3.21 -6.23
CA PRO A 42 -8.75 4.59 -6.55
C PRO A 42 -8.27 5.36 -5.31
N VAL A 43 -7.66 6.53 -5.55
CA VAL A 43 -7.46 7.57 -4.51
C VAL A 43 -8.55 8.63 -4.69
N LEU A 44 -9.50 8.68 -3.77
CA LEU A 44 -10.64 9.56 -3.85
C LEU A 44 -10.43 10.85 -3.05
N LYS A 45 -10.60 11.97 -3.76
CA LYS A 45 -10.73 13.29 -3.15
C LYS A 45 -12.01 13.35 -2.32
N GLY A 46 -11.92 13.98 -1.15
CA GLY A 46 -13.00 14.04 -0.17
C GLY A 46 -13.04 12.87 0.82
N LEU A 47 -12.13 11.89 0.70
CA LEU A 47 -11.88 10.91 1.76
C LEU A 47 -10.71 11.37 2.64
N ALA A 48 -10.89 11.22 3.96
CA ALA A 48 -9.81 11.44 4.92
C ALA A 48 -8.69 10.38 4.77
N THR A 49 -9.04 9.18 4.31
CA THR A 49 -8.12 8.05 4.16
C THR A 49 -8.32 7.34 2.82
N ASN A 50 -7.20 7.02 2.16
CA ASN A 50 -7.12 6.16 0.98
C ASN A 50 -5.94 5.19 1.19
N ALA A 51 -6.19 4.03 1.79
CA ALA A 51 -5.18 3.04 2.15
C ALA A 51 -4.67 2.29 0.90
N ILE A 52 -3.64 2.82 0.24
CA ILE A 52 -3.22 2.39 -1.11
C ILE A 52 -1.99 1.47 -1.14
N LEU A 53 -1.30 1.35 -0.01
CA LEU A 53 -0.11 0.53 0.11
C LEU A 53 0.00 -0.05 1.51
N ARG A 54 0.27 -1.36 1.60
CA ARG A 54 0.59 -2.06 2.85
C ARG A 54 2.02 -2.59 2.78
N VAL A 55 2.78 -2.43 3.84
CA VAL A 55 4.07 -3.09 4.07
C VAL A 55 3.85 -4.22 5.07
N ASN A 56 4.10 -5.45 4.63
CA ASN A 56 4.11 -6.64 5.47
C ASN A 56 5.53 -6.84 6.00
N ILE A 57 5.69 -7.06 7.30
CA ILE A 57 6.98 -7.29 7.94
C ILE A 57 6.89 -8.59 8.72
N PHE A 58 7.72 -9.56 8.35
CA PHE A 58 7.83 -10.84 9.04
C PHE A 58 9.15 -10.90 9.80
N ILE A 59 9.05 -11.05 11.12
CA ILE A 59 10.19 -11.24 12.04
C ILE A 59 10.11 -12.69 12.56
N PRO A 60 11.08 -13.55 12.23
CA PRO A 60 11.06 -14.95 12.66
C PRO A 60 11.14 -15.12 14.19
N SER A 61 10.57 -16.21 14.70
CA SER A 61 10.41 -16.47 16.15
C SER A 61 11.71 -16.53 16.95
N ASP A 62 12.81 -16.85 16.27
CA ASP A 62 14.17 -16.93 16.81
C ASP A 62 14.91 -15.58 16.83
N ASN A 63 14.31 -14.52 16.28
CA ASN A 63 14.89 -13.18 16.31
C ASN A 63 14.51 -12.41 17.59
N THR A 64 15.34 -11.43 17.94
CA THR A 64 14.97 -10.41 18.92
C THR A 64 14.00 -9.39 18.32
N PRO A 65 13.24 -8.64 19.14
CA PRO A 65 12.43 -7.53 18.65
C PRO A 65 13.25 -6.55 17.81
N GLN A 66 12.73 -6.15 16.66
CA GLN A 66 13.36 -5.22 15.74
C GLN A 66 12.83 -3.80 15.96
N THR A 67 13.72 -2.80 15.90
CA THR A 67 13.32 -1.39 15.97
C THR A 67 13.60 -0.69 14.66
N PHE A 68 12.58 -0.03 14.13
CA PHE A 68 12.62 0.75 12.90
C PHE A 68 12.49 2.24 13.18
N SER A 69 13.32 3.03 12.53
CA SER A 69 13.43 4.50 12.68
C SER A 69 12.84 5.27 11.48
N GLY A 70 12.54 4.59 10.38
CA GLY A 70 12.01 5.26 9.19
C GLY A 70 11.59 4.29 8.09
N ILE A 71 10.77 4.79 7.16
CA ILE A 71 10.42 4.11 5.91
C ILE A 71 10.83 5.00 4.75
N ASN A 72 11.70 4.52 3.87
CA ASN A 72 12.00 5.20 2.62
C ASN A 72 10.89 4.89 1.62
N CYS A 73 10.32 5.93 1.03
CA CYS A 73 9.24 5.85 0.07
C CYS A 73 9.62 6.56 -1.23
N SER A 74 8.95 6.17 -2.31
CA SER A 74 8.95 6.92 -3.56
C SER A 74 7.54 7.24 -4.01
N ILE A 75 7.35 8.40 -4.62
CA ILE A 75 6.11 8.85 -5.25
C ILE A 75 6.40 9.40 -6.64
N ASN A 76 5.50 9.17 -7.61
CA ASN A 76 5.61 9.82 -8.91
C ASN A 76 5.49 11.34 -8.79
N THR A 77 6.42 12.08 -9.41
CA THR A 77 6.54 13.55 -9.27
C THR A 77 5.26 14.30 -9.62
N SER A 78 4.51 13.81 -10.62
CA SER A 78 3.24 14.42 -11.04
C SER A 78 2.17 14.43 -9.94
N ALA A 79 2.22 13.52 -8.98
CA ALA A 79 1.25 13.45 -7.89
C ALA A 79 1.58 14.38 -6.72
N ILE A 80 2.84 14.79 -6.53
CA ILE A 80 3.32 15.50 -5.32
C ILE A 80 2.45 16.71 -4.99
N ASN A 81 2.09 17.51 -6.00
CA ASN A 81 1.31 18.73 -5.80
C ASN A 81 -0.15 18.47 -5.41
N ASP A 82 -0.68 17.27 -5.66
CA ASP A 82 -2.05 16.87 -5.33
C ASP A 82 -2.18 16.26 -3.93
N ILE A 83 -1.07 15.81 -3.33
CA ILE A 83 -1.06 15.16 -2.02
C ILE A 83 -1.10 16.23 -0.91
N ASP A 84 -2.04 16.07 0.02
CA ASP A 84 -2.02 16.84 1.25
C ASP A 84 -1.22 16.14 2.35
N ASN A 85 -1.47 14.84 2.54
CA ASN A 85 -0.84 14.03 3.57
C ASN A 85 -0.69 12.56 3.15
N ILE A 86 0.36 11.92 3.67
CA ILE A 86 0.56 10.47 3.69
C ILE A 86 0.61 10.04 5.15
N ALA A 87 -0.42 9.35 5.62
CA ALA A 87 -0.52 8.85 6.98
C ALA A 87 -0.13 7.37 7.05
N LEU A 88 0.66 6.99 8.04
CA LEU A 88 1.06 5.61 8.32
C LEU A 88 0.28 5.08 9.51
N TYR A 89 -0.24 3.86 9.39
CA TYR A 89 -0.99 3.16 10.45
C TYR A 89 -0.46 1.75 10.64
N GLN A 90 -0.34 1.29 11.87
CA GLN A 90 -0.10 -0.12 12.16
C GLN A 90 -1.43 -0.86 12.25
N THR A 91 -1.51 -2.06 11.66
CA THR A 91 -2.68 -2.94 11.79
C THR A 91 -2.25 -4.36 12.17
N SER A 92 -3.18 -5.15 12.71
CA SER A 92 -2.94 -6.55 13.07
C SER A 92 -3.07 -7.52 11.90
N ALA A 93 -3.85 -7.17 10.86
CA ALA A 93 -3.91 -7.85 9.56
C ALA A 93 -4.74 -7.05 8.54
N GLU A 94 -6.05 -7.28 8.58
CA GLU A 94 -7.13 -6.68 7.79
C GLU A 94 -8.41 -6.72 8.66
N PRO A 95 -9.38 -5.83 8.44
CA PRO A 95 -9.36 -4.72 7.49
C PRO A 95 -8.40 -3.59 7.89
N PHE A 96 -8.10 -2.69 6.96
CA PHE A 96 -7.47 -1.39 7.26
C PHE A 96 -8.20 -0.68 8.41
N SER A 97 -7.43 -0.08 9.32
CA SER A 97 -7.92 0.67 10.47
C SER A 97 -7.01 1.85 10.77
N THR A 98 -7.59 2.93 11.29
CA THR A 98 -6.88 4.16 11.70
C THR A 98 -6.54 4.19 13.19
N ASN A 99 -6.81 3.12 13.95
CA ASN A 99 -6.73 3.11 15.41
C ASN A 99 -5.31 3.23 15.98
N THR A 100 -4.28 2.91 15.19
CA THR A 100 -2.88 2.94 15.62
C THR A 100 -2.05 3.77 14.63
N PRO A 101 -2.12 5.11 14.69
CA PRO A 101 -1.30 5.97 13.85
C PRO A 101 0.18 5.88 14.21
N LEU A 102 1.05 5.93 13.21
CA LEU A 102 2.51 5.86 13.37
C LEU A 102 3.19 7.18 13.02
N ALA A 103 2.86 7.75 11.87
CA ALA A 103 3.48 8.98 11.37
C ALA A 103 2.61 9.63 10.30
N ASN A 104 2.94 10.88 9.98
CA ASN A 104 2.42 11.63 8.86
C ASN A 104 3.59 12.21 8.06
N SER A 105 3.45 12.29 6.75
CA SER A 105 4.45 12.90 5.87
C SER A 105 3.79 13.59 4.70
N LYS A 106 4.30 14.77 4.36
CA LYS A 106 3.93 15.49 3.15
C LYS A 106 5.11 15.44 2.18
N PRO A 107 5.02 14.67 1.08
CA PRO A 107 6.14 14.53 0.17
C PRO A 107 6.46 15.88 -0.49
N THR A 108 7.73 16.27 -0.49
CA THR A 108 8.25 17.46 -1.21
C THR A 108 9.15 17.08 -2.39
N SER A 109 9.51 15.81 -2.50
CA SER A 109 10.34 15.25 -3.56
C SER A 109 9.91 13.81 -3.87
N ALA A 110 10.36 13.28 -5.01
CA ALA A 110 9.97 11.96 -5.48
C ALA A 110 10.42 10.84 -4.54
N ASN A 111 11.56 10.99 -3.87
CA ASN A 111 12.07 10.04 -2.89
C ASN A 111 12.15 10.73 -1.54
N PHE A 112 11.55 10.14 -0.51
CA PHE A 112 11.47 10.77 0.81
C PHE A 112 11.51 9.71 1.90
N ASN A 113 11.98 10.12 3.08
CA ASN A 113 11.92 9.29 4.27
C ASN A 113 10.72 9.73 5.12
N VAL A 114 10.00 8.75 5.67
CA VAL A 114 8.99 8.95 6.71
C VAL A 114 9.58 8.46 8.03
N PRO A 115 9.98 9.37 8.94
CA PRO A 115 10.45 8.98 10.25
C PRO A 115 9.36 8.27 11.05
N ILE A 116 9.69 7.14 11.67
CA ILE A 116 8.81 6.38 12.56
C ILE A 116 9.58 5.91 13.79
N THR A 117 8.89 5.66 14.91
CA THR A 117 9.48 4.97 16.06
C THR A 117 8.68 3.70 16.31
N LEU A 118 9.14 2.58 15.73
CA LEU A 118 8.37 1.34 15.73
C LEU A 118 9.21 0.17 16.22
N LYS A 119 8.79 -0.45 17.33
CA LYS A 119 9.39 -1.68 17.87
C LYS A 119 8.44 -2.85 17.64
N LEU A 120 8.92 -3.87 16.92
CA LEU A 120 8.14 -5.05 16.55
C LEU A 120 8.75 -6.31 17.16
N ALA A 121 7.94 -7.07 17.88
CA ALA A 121 8.31 -8.41 18.35
C ALA A 121 8.33 -9.43 17.19
N PRO A 122 8.87 -10.64 17.36
CA PRO A 122 8.67 -11.72 16.41
C PRO A 122 7.21 -11.93 16.05
N GLY A 123 6.94 -12.18 14.77
CA GLY A 123 5.60 -12.29 14.20
C GLY A 123 5.43 -11.55 12.88
N LEU A 124 4.19 -11.53 12.40
CA LEU A 124 3.78 -10.81 11.19
C LEU A 124 3.13 -9.49 11.57
N HIS A 125 3.60 -8.41 10.95
CA HIS A 125 3.15 -7.05 11.22
C HIS A 125 2.80 -6.33 9.93
N PHE A 126 1.91 -5.34 10.03
CA PHE A 126 1.40 -4.62 8.88
C PHE A 126 1.44 -3.12 9.13
N ILE A 127 1.97 -2.38 8.14
CA ILE A 127 1.95 -0.93 8.12
C ILE A 127 1.20 -0.49 6.86
N TRP A 128 0.13 0.26 7.01
CA TRP A 128 -0.61 0.88 5.92
C TRP A 128 -0.18 2.30 5.68
N LEU A 129 0.00 2.67 4.42
CA LEU A 129 0.18 4.04 3.96
C LEU A 129 -1.11 4.49 3.30
N SER A 130 -1.71 5.52 3.88
CA SER A 130 -2.95 6.13 3.42
C SER A 130 -2.68 7.52 2.87
N VAL A 131 -3.22 7.81 1.68
CA VAL A 131 -3.10 9.12 1.04
C VAL A 131 -4.34 9.97 1.29
N THR A 132 -4.14 11.25 1.57
CA THR A 132 -5.17 12.29 1.54
C THR A 132 -4.83 13.26 0.43
N LEU A 133 -5.76 13.44 -0.52
CA LEU A 133 -5.63 14.44 -1.59
C LEU A 133 -6.06 15.82 -1.09
N LYS A 134 -5.47 16.88 -1.64
CA LYS A 134 -5.95 18.25 -1.43
C LYS A 134 -7.35 18.44 -2.01
N ASN A 135 -8.09 19.42 -1.49
CA ASN A 135 -9.44 19.75 -1.97
C ASN A 135 -9.45 20.28 -3.43
N ASP A 136 -8.36 20.94 -3.83
CA ASP A 136 -8.13 21.47 -5.18
C ASP A 136 -7.31 20.52 -6.07
N ALA A 137 -6.95 19.32 -5.56
CA ALA A 137 -6.20 18.33 -6.33
C ALA A 137 -6.90 18.00 -7.65
N SER A 138 -6.09 17.87 -8.71
CA SER A 138 -6.59 17.35 -9.98
C SER A 138 -7.00 15.90 -9.81
N ILE A 139 -8.05 15.47 -10.51
CA ILE A 139 -8.45 14.06 -10.59
C ILE A 139 -7.89 13.37 -11.84
N ASP A 140 -7.18 14.10 -12.70
CA ASP A 140 -6.47 13.56 -13.86
C ASP A 140 -5.16 12.89 -13.43
N GLY A 141 -4.71 11.86 -14.15
CA GLY A 141 -3.47 11.14 -13.84
C GLY A 141 -3.60 10.15 -12.67
N ASN A 142 -2.47 9.81 -12.05
CA ASN A 142 -2.39 8.76 -11.04
C ASN A 142 -1.47 9.11 -9.87
N VAL A 143 -1.64 8.39 -8.76
CA VAL A 143 -0.73 8.36 -7.60
C VAL A 143 -0.05 7.00 -7.57
N GLU A 144 1.26 6.96 -7.73
CA GLU A 144 2.07 5.76 -7.56
C GLU A 144 2.96 5.95 -6.33
N LEU A 145 2.58 5.31 -5.22
CA LEU A 145 3.33 5.32 -3.96
C LEU A 145 3.98 3.95 -3.75
N ARG A 146 5.28 3.95 -3.41
CA ARG A 146 6.03 2.74 -3.04
C ARG A 146 6.76 2.97 -1.72
N ALA A 147 6.94 1.90 -0.96
CA ALA A 147 7.82 1.85 0.19
C ALA A 147 8.99 0.94 -0.19
N THR A 148 10.22 1.47 -0.19
CA THR A 148 11.40 0.82 -0.76
C THR A 148 12.29 0.16 0.29
N GLU A 149 12.48 0.81 1.44
CA GLU A 149 13.34 0.33 2.52
C GLU A 149 12.75 0.68 3.89
N LEU A 150 12.93 -0.22 4.85
CA LEU A 150 12.79 0.06 6.28
C LEU A 150 14.16 0.38 6.87
N MET A 151 14.27 1.51 7.57
CA MET A 151 15.48 1.87 8.30
C MET A 151 15.42 1.29 9.71
N GLN A 152 16.45 0.55 10.10
CA GLN A 152 16.61 0.04 11.45
C GLN A 152 17.39 1.03 12.31
N SER A 153 17.10 1.08 13.62
CA SER A 153 17.78 1.99 14.55
C SER A 153 19.29 1.72 14.68
N ASN A 154 19.77 0.55 14.29
CA ASN A 154 21.19 0.18 14.24
C ASN A 154 21.90 0.67 12.95
N GLY A 155 21.22 1.45 12.10
CA GLY A 155 21.74 1.97 10.84
C GLY A 155 21.62 1.01 9.64
N LYS A 156 21.19 -0.23 9.84
CA LYS A 156 20.92 -1.17 8.73
C LYS A 156 19.63 -0.82 8.01
N LYS A 157 19.54 -1.28 6.77
CA LYS A 157 18.36 -1.15 5.92
C LYS A 157 17.80 -2.52 5.59
N LEU A 158 16.50 -2.67 5.71
CA LEU A 158 15.76 -3.84 5.24
C LEU A 158 15.02 -3.47 3.96
N THR A 159 15.37 -4.12 2.85
CA THR A 159 14.69 -3.90 1.57
C THR A 159 13.25 -4.42 1.64
N ILE A 160 12.32 -3.62 1.13
CA ILE A 160 10.91 -4.00 0.99
C ILE A 160 10.74 -4.54 -0.43
N SER A 161 10.55 -5.85 -0.55
CA SER A 161 10.26 -6.47 -1.85
C SER A 161 9.02 -5.85 -2.48
N GLN A 162 9.08 -5.57 -3.79
CA GLN A 162 7.98 -5.03 -4.58
C GLN A 162 7.48 -6.12 -5.54
N PRO A 163 6.54 -7.00 -5.12
CA PRO A 163 5.92 -7.95 -6.05
C PRO A 163 5.30 -7.23 -7.25
N ALA A 164 5.18 -7.95 -8.37
CA ALA A 164 4.47 -7.47 -9.55
C ALA A 164 3.03 -7.08 -9.18
N GLY A 165 2.60 -5.90 -9.63
CA GLY A 165 1.30 -5.33 -9.33
C GLY A 165 1.21 -3.90 -9.84
N ASN A 166 -0.01 -3.37 -9.92
CA ASN A 166 -0.23 -2.00 -10.35
C ASN A 166 -0.20 -1.05 -9.14
N TYR A 167 0.92 -0.37 -8.92
CA TYR A 167 1.07 0.60 -7.85
C TYR A 167 0.47 1.97 -8.20
N ALA A 168 0.23 2.24 -9.48
CA ALA A 168 -0.39 3.47 -9.95
C ALA A 168 -1.91 3.42 -9.73
N LYS A 169 -2.42 4.34 -8.92
CA LYS A 169 -3.84 4.45 -8.56
C LYS A 169 -4.47 5.65 -9.26
N LEU A 170 -5.56 5.41 -9.97
CA LEU A 170 -6.35 6.50 -10.55
C LEU A 170 -6.94 7.37 -9.44
N LYS A 171 -7.04 8.67 -9.71
CA LYS A 171 -7.70 9.60 -8.80
C LYS A 171 -9.18 9.73 -9.16
N GLY A 172 -9.99 10.10 -8.18
CA GLY A 172 -11.42 10.35 -8.37
C GLY A 172 -11.99 11.25 -7.29
N VAL A 173 -13.32 11.40 -7.26
CA VAL A 173 -14.03 12.17 -6.22
C VAL A 173 -15.04 11.25 -5.54
N ALA A 174 -15.05 11.23 -4.21
CA ALA A 174 -16.14 10.65 -3.45
C ALA A 174 -17.36 11.59 -3.52
N VAL A 175 -18.23 11.37 -4.51
CA VAL A 175 -19.40 12.25 -4.75
C VAL A 175 -20.27 12.31 -3.50
N ARG A 176 -20.70 11.16 -2.97
CA ARG A 176 -21.40 10.99 -1.70
C ARG A 176 -20.74 9.92 -0.83
N LYS A 177 -20.75 10.14 0.48
CA LYS A 177 -20.24 9.20 1.51
C LYS A 177 -21.38 8.89 2.47
N ALA A 178 -21.34 7.71 3.09
CA ALA A 178 -22.23 7.42 4.20
C ALA A 178 -22.11 8.50 5.28
N GLY A 179 -23.24 8.98 5.79
CA GLY A 179 -23.32 10.06 6.78
C GLY A 179 -23.28 11.48 6.21
N ASP A 180 -22.98 11.69 4.91
CA ASP A 180 -23.16 13.00 4.30
C ASP A 180 -24.64 13.42 4.43
N ASP A 181 -24.89 14.71 4.68
CA ASP A 181 -26.23 15.30 4.81
C ASP A 181 -27.18 14.56 5.80
N ASN A 182 -26.63 13.92 6.85
CA ASN A 182 -27.36 13.07 7.80
C ASN A 182 -28.08 11.87 7.17
N VAL A 183 -27.59 11.39 6.03
CA VAL A 183 -28.13 10.22 5.32
C VAL A 183 -27.30 9.00 5.68
N ASN A 184 -27.96 7.90 6.05
CA ASN A 184 -27.26 6.66 6.37
C ASN A 184 -26.46 6.12 5.18
N THR A 185 -27.11 5.90 4.04
CA THR A 185 -26.48 5.28 2.86
C THR A 185 -27.00 5.91 1.55
N TYR A 186 -26.15 5.99 0.53
CA TYR A 186 -26.52 6.33 -0.84
C TYR A 186 -26.30 5.13 -1.77
N ARG A 187 -27.21 4.84 -2.71
CA ARG A 187 -27.12 3.69 -3.64
C ARG A 187 -27.67 4.01 -5.03
N ILE A 188 -27.55 3.05 -5.96
CA ILE A 188 -28.14 3.06 -7.31
C ILE A 188 -27.69 4.27 -8.15
N PRO A 189 -26.38 4.37 -8.46
CA PRO A 189 -25.87 5.51 -9.20
C PRO A 189 -26.32 5.47 -10.68
N GLY A 190 -26.78 6.61 -11.18
CA GLY A 190 -26.88 6.91 -12.61
C GLY A 190 -26.11 8.18 -12.92
N ILE A 191 -25.43 8.26 -14.06
CA ILE A 191 -24.70 9.48 -14.46
C ILE A 191 -24.91 9.77 -15.94
N VAL A 192 -25.15 11.05 -16.25
CA VAL A 192 -25.28 11.53 -17.63
C VAL A 192 -24.54 12.85 -17.81
N ALA A 193 -24.15 13.14 -19.06
CA ALA A 193 -23.66 14.44 -19.47
C ALA A 193 -24.74 15.14 -20.31
N THR A 194 -25.03 16.40 -19.98
CA THR A 194 -25.92 17.25 -20.80
C THR A 194 -25.20 17.74 -22.06
N ASN A 195 -25.93 18.32 -23.02
CA ASN A 195 -25.35 18.95 -24.21
C ASN A 195 -24.34 20.07 -23.91
N LYS A 196 -24.34 20.61 -22.69
CA LYS A 196 -23.38 21.63 -22.22
C LYS A 196 -22.17 21.02 -21.49
N GLY A 197 -22.02 19.70 -21.48
CA GLY A 197 -20.96 19.00 -20.74
C GLY A 197 -21.15 18.98 -19.22
N THR A 198 -22.26 19.50 -18.68
CA THR A 198 -22.59 19.37 -17.25
C THR A 198 -22.85 17.90 -16.93
N LEU A 199 -22.20 17.35 -15.89
CA LEU A 199 -22.48 16.03 -15.36
C LEU A 199 -23.60 16.09 -14.33
N LEU A 200 -24.56 15.18 -14.44
CA LEU A 200 -25.63 14.96 -13.48
C LEU A 200 -25.53 13.53 -12.98
N SER A 201 -25.27 13.35 -11.69
CA SER A 201 -25.25 12.05 -11.02
C SER A 201 -26.47 11.94 -10.12
N VAL A 202 -27.29 10.91 -10.33
CA VAL A 202 -28.48 10.60 -9.54
C VAL A 202 -28.26 9.33 -8.72
N TYR A 203 -28.92 9.23 -7.57
CA TYR A 203 -28.78 8.12 -6.64
C TYR A 203 -29.92 8.10 -5.62
N ASP A 204 -30.19 6.94 -5.03
CA ASP A 204 -31.04 6.80 -3.86
C ASP A 204 -30.42 7.52 -2.65
N ILE A 205 -31.26 8.22 -1.88
CA ILE A 205 -30.95 8.79 -0.57
C ILE A 205 -31.63 7.93 0.50
N ARG A 206 -30.91 6.99 1.11
CA ARG A 206 -31.50 6.04 2.06
C ARG A 206 -31.23 6.49 3.49
N TYR A 207 -32.21 7.15 4.10
CA TYR A 207 -32.01 7.83 5.39
C TYR A 207 -31.77 6.89 6.57
N LYS A 208 -32.47 5.74 6.63
CA LYS A 208 -32.47 4.87 7.82
C LYS A 208 -31.40 3.78 7.78
N ASN A 209 -31.27 3.08 6.66
CA ASN A 209 -30.37 1.95 6.47
C ASN A 209 -30.14 1.70 4.97
N SER A 210 -29.38 0.66 4.62
CA SER A 210 -29.06 0.31 3.23
C SER A 210 -30.07 -0.62 2.53
N ALA A 211 -31.20 -0.95 3.18
CA ALA A 211 -32.21 -1.84 2.62
C ALA A 211 -32.89 -1.25 1.37
N ASP A 212 -33.40 -2.12 0.50
CA ASP A 212 -34.18 -1.73 -0.68
C ASP A 212 -35.62 -1.32 -0.29
N LEU A 213 -36.44 -0.96 -1.27
CA LEU A 213 -37.85 -0.60 -1.03
C LEU A 213 -38.65 -1.77 -0.42
N PRO A 214 -39.64 -1.49 0.45
CA PRO A 214 -40.07 -0.16 0.91
C PRO A 214 -39.13 0.47 1.96
N GLY A 215 -39.02 1.80 1.96
CA GLY A 215 -38.20 2.57 2.91
C GLY A 215 -38.39 4.09 2.77
N ASN A 216 -37.81 4.86 3.70
CA ASN A 216 -37.67 6.32 3.53
C ASN A 216 -36.49 6.57 2.57
N ILE A 217 -36.79 6.69 1.28
CA ILE A 217 -35.81 6.74 0.20
C ILE A 217 -36.25 7.77 -0.83
N ASP A 218 -35.45 8.83 -0.98
CA ASP A 218 -35.65 9.86 -2.02
C ASP A 218 -34.70 9.60 -3.20
N VAL A 219 -34.90 10.31 -4.30
CA VAL A 219 -33.93 10.41 -5.39
C VAL A 219 -33.16 11.73 -5.28
N GLY A 220 -31.84 11.61 -5.11
CA GLY A 220 -30.91 12.71 -5.05
C GLY A 220 -30.23 13.01 -6.38
N LEU A 221 -29.74 14.23 -6.54
CA LEU A 221 -28.94 14.68 -7.67
C LEU A 221 -27.73 15.49 -7.19
N SER A 222 -26.54 15.08 -7.63
CA SER A 222 -25.32 15.87 -7.59
C SER A 222 -25.02 16.40 -8.99
N ARG A 223 -24.63 17.68 -9.09
CA ARG A 223 -24.35 18.37 -10.35
C ARG A 223 -22.92 18.89 -10.42
N SER A 224 -22.23 18.67 -11.53
CA SER A 224 -20.89 19.21 -11.80
C SER A 224 -20.85 19.94 -13.14
N THR A 225 -20.20 21.10 -13.17
CA THR A 225 -19.98 21.92 -14.38
C THR A 225 -18.53 21.91 -14.87
N ASP A 226 -17.67 21.12 -14.23
CA ASP A 226 -16.22 21.09 -14.45
C ASP A 226 -15.71 19.66 -14.68
N SER A 227 -16.53 18.85 -15.36
CA SER A 227 -16.24 17.45 -15.69
C SER A 227 -15.98 16.56 -14.46
N GLY A 228 -16.69 16.81 -13.36
CA GLY A 228 -16.66 15.99 -12.15
C GLY A 228 -15.55 16.33 -11.17
N LYS A 229 -14.78 17.41 -11.42
CA LYS A 229 -13.72 17.88 -10.52
C LYS A 229 -14.29 18.42 -9.21
N THR A 230 -15.43 19.11 -9.28
CA THR A 230 -16.23 19.53 -8.12
C THR A 230 -17.72 19.25 -8.34
N TRP A 231 -18.45 19.09 -7.24
CA TRP A 231 -19.88 18.80 -7.25
C TRP A 231 -20.61 19.81 -6.36
N GLN A 232 -21.71 20.36 -6.87
CA GLN A 232 -22.59 21.26 -6.13
C GLN A 232 -23.29 20.50 -4.99
N PRO A 233 -23.83 21.22 -3.98
CA PRO A 233 -24.65 20.60 -2.95
C PRO A 233 -25.79 19.74 -3.54
N MET A 234 -26.07 18.62 -2.88
CA MET A 234 -27.10 17.67 -3.29
C MET A 234 -28.47 18.35 -3.38
N LYS A 235 -29.28 17.92 -4.35
CA LYS A 235 -30.70 18.28 -4.46
C LYS A 235 -31.56 17.03 -4.40
N ILE A 236 -32.69 17.09 -3.70
CA ILE A 236 -33.76 16.10 -3.80
C ILE A 236 -34.57 16.42 -5.05
N ILE A 237 -34.76 15.43 -5.92
CA ILE A 237 -35.47 15.59 -7.19
C ILE A 237 -36.75 14.73 -7.29
N MET A 238 -36.95 13.81 -6.35
CA MET A 238 -38.16 12.98 -6.18
C MET A 238 -38.19 12.44 -4.74
N ASP A 239 -39.37 12.40 -4.12
CA ASP A 239 -39.69 11.87 -2.77
C ASP A 239 -40.98 11.07 -2.88
#